data_AF-A0A1H4KLV7-F1
#
_entry.id   AF-A0A1H4KLV7-F1
#
_cell.length_a   1.000
_cell.length_b   1.000
_cell.length_c   1.000
_cell.angle_alpha   90.00
_cell.angle_beta   90.00
_cell.angle_gamma   90.00
#
_symmetry.space_group_name_H-M   'P 1'
#
loop_
_entity.id
_entity.type
_entity.pdbx_description
1 polymer ?
#
loop_
_entity_poly.entity_id
_entity_poly.type
_entity_poly.pdbx_seq_one_letter_code
_entity_poly.pdbx_strand_id
1 'polypeptide(L)'
;MLGVNNCHFAELNRNRNIWWFDILVTRLAIGQYEWVHLLLHTPDTDQLLHLKVPTVFLREKLEGLVIRNQGKRKAALSLELSADKDSFLKDVRPAGTGVSFAQFQQ
;
A
#
# COMPACT_ATOMS: atom_id res chain seq x y z
N MET A 1 -5.74 -11.88 11.27
CA MET A 1 -7.19 -11.70 11.07
C MET A 1 -7.40 -10.48 10.20
N LEU A 2 -8.20 -10.58 9.13
CA LEU A 2 -8.61 -9.42 8.32
C LEU A 2 -9.66 -8.63 9.10
N GLY A 3 -9.47 -7.32 9.23
CA GLY A 3 -10.43 -6.41 9.84
C GLY A 3 -10.58 -5.13 9.03
N VAL A 4 -11.72 -4.46 9.19
CA VAL A 4 -12.08 -3.23 8.45
C VAL A 4 -11.03 -2.12 8.60
N ASN A 5 -10.28 -2.14 9.70
CA ASN A 5 -9.31 -1.09 10.02
C ASN A 5 -7.87 -1.39 9.56
N ASN A 6 -7.55 -2.64 9.20
CA ASN A 6 -6.22 -3.02 8.73
C ASN A 6 -6.24 -3.65 7.33
N CYS A 7 -7.41 -3.81 6.72
CA CYS A 7 -7.57 -4.29 5.35
C CYS A 7 -7.95 -3.14 4.43
N HIS A 8 -7.21 -3.02 3.32
CA HIS A 8 -7.43 -2.03 2.29
C HIS A 8 -7.62 -2.75 0.95
N PHE A 9 -8.55 -2.27 0.14
CA PHE A 9 -8.87 -2.84 -1.17
C PHE A 9 -8.66 -1.78 -2.24
N ALA A 10 -8.07 -2.18 -3.37
CA ALA A 10 -7.96 -1.37 -4.55
C ALA A 10 -8.22 -2.21 -5.80
N GLU A 11 -8.96 -1.63 -6.73
CA GLU A 11 -9.10 -2.14 -8.08
C GLU A 11 -7.99 -1.56 -8.97
N LEU A 12 -7.51 -2.33 -9.94
CA LEU A 12 -6.48 -1.90 -10.88
C LEU A 12 -6.97 -0.69 -11.70
N ASN A 13 -6.28 0.44 -11.57
CA ASN A 13 -6.45 1.58 -12.45
C ASN A 13 -5.68 1.33 -13.76
N ARG A 14 -6.40 0.96 -14.82
CA ARG A 14 -5.82 0.59 -16.12
C ARG A 14 -5.12 1.74 -16.85
N ASN A 15 -5.57 2.98 -16.65
CA ASN A 15 -4.98 4.15 -17.31
C ASN A 15 -3.56 4.42 -16.83
N ARG A 16 -3.28 4.06 -15.56
CA ARG A 16 -1.98 4.27 -14.92
C ARG A 16 -1.25 2.97 -14.61
N ASN A 17 -1.87 1.83 -14.89
CA ASN A 17 -1.44 0.48 -14.55
C ASN A 17 -0.98 0.30 -13.08
N ILE A 18 -1.79 0.80 -12.13
CA ILE A 18 -1.47 0.77 -10.69
C ILE A 18 -2.68 0.39 -9.82
N TRP A 19 -2.39 -0.12 -8.62
CA TRP A 19 -3.33 -0.12 -7.50
C TRP A 19 -2.98 1.03 -6.55
N TRP A 20 -3.98 1.84 -6.21
CA TRP A 20 -3.78 3.00 -5.33
C TRP A 20 -4.41 2.77 -3.95
N PHE A 21 -3.61 2.99 -2.91
CA PHE A 21 -4.04 2.94 -1.52
C PHE A 21 -3.78 4.25 -0.78
N ASP A 22 -4.68 4.58 0.14
CA ASP A 22 -4.44 5.52 1.24
C ASP A 22 -4.63 4.83 2.59
N ILE A 23 -3.57 4.81 3.39
CA ILE A 23 -3.56 4.21 4.71
C ILE A 23 -3.37 5.33 5.73
N LEU A 24 -4.32 5.52 6.64
CA LEU A 24 -4.17 6.54 7.68
C LEU A 24 -2.93 6.25 8.52
N VAL A 25 -2.06 7.25 8.70
CA VAL A 25 -0.79 7.10 9.44
C VAL A 25 -1.05 6.68 10.89
N THR A 26 -2.19 7.08 11.47
CA THR A 26 -2.62 6.66 12.80
C THR A 26 -2.80 5.14 12.94
N ARG A 27 -3.11 4.43 11.84
CA ARG A 27 -3.21 2.97 11.81
C ARG A 27 -1.85 2.27 11.79
N LEU A 28 -0.77 3.01 11.49
CA LEU A 28 0.60 2.50 11.48
C LEU A 28 1.30 2.67 12.82
N ALA A 29 0.66 3.32 13.81
CA ALA A 29 1.24 3.55 15.13
C ALA A 29 1.56 2.23 15.86
N ILE A 30 2.61 2.25 16.68
CA ILE A 30 3.02 1.09 17.50
C ILE A 30 1.85 0.68 18.41
N GLY A 31 1.60 -0.63 18.49
CA GLY A 31 0.53 -1.20 19.32
C GLY A 31 -0.88 -1.16 18.70
N GLN A 32 -1.07 -0.59 17.50
CA GLN A 32 -2.37 -0.59 16.82
C GLN A 32 -2.61 -1.88 16.03
N TYR A 33 -1.84 -2.07 14.96
CA TYR A 33 -1.91 -3.26 14.10
C TYR A 33 -0.50 -3.75 13.82
N GLU A 34 -0.32 -5.06 13.85
CA GLU A 34 0.94 -5.69 13.45
C GLU A 34 1.09 -5.69 11.91
N TRP A 35 -0.04 -5.82 11.19
CA TRP A 35 -0.08 -5.95 9.73
C TRP A 35 -1.10 -5.00 9.11
N VAL A 36 -0.76 -4.46 7.92
CA VAL A 36 -1.74 -3.96 6.94
C VAL A 36 -1.90 -5.02 5.86
N HIS A 37 -3.15 -5.28 5.48
CA HIS A 37 -3.52 -6.14 4.39
C HIS A 37 -3.91 -5.28 3.19
N LEU A 38 -3.25 -5.48 2.05
CA LEU A 38 -3.58 -4.83 0.79
C LEU A 38 -4.16 -5.90 -0.14
N LEU A 39 -5.39 -5.68 -0.59
CA LEU A 39 -6.08 -6.52 -1.55
C LEU A 39 -6.11 -5.79 -2.89
N LEU A 40 -5.47 -6.37 -3.89
CA LEU A 40 -5.25 -5.77 -5.21
C LEU A 40 -6.04 -6.61 -6.22
N HIS A 41 -7.15 -6.07 -6.72
CA HIS A 41 -8.01 -6.76 -7.68
C HIS A 41 -7.72 -6.33 -9.11
N THR A 42 -7.63 -7.30 -10.01
CA THR A 42 -7.53 -7.10 -11.47
C THR A 42 -8.83 -7.58 -12.10
N PRO A 43 -9.75 -6.68 -12.52
CA PRO A 43 -11.06 -7.10 -13.00
C PRO A 43 -11.04 -7.95 -14.28
N ASP A 44 -10.07 -7.73 -15.18
CA ASP A 44 -10.01 -8.45 -16.46
C ASP A 44 -9.71 -9.94 -16.31
N THR A 45 -8.97 -10.30 -15.27
CA THR A 45 -8.57 -11.69 -14.99
C THR A 45 -9.29 -12.25 -13.78
N ASP A 46 -10.14 -11.45 -13.13
CA ASP A 46 -10.72 -11.70 -11.82
C ASP A 46 -9.69 -12.14 -10.76
N GLN A 47 -8.45 -11.67 -10.90
CA GLN A 47 -7.38 -12.02 -9.98
C GLN A 47 -7.41 -11.11 -8.75
N LEU A 48 -7.28 -11.69 -7.57
CA LEU A 48 -7.09 -10.96 -6.32
C LEU A 48 -5.73 -11.31 -5.71
N LEU A 49 -4.82 -10.34 -5.68
CA LEU A 49 -3.56 -10.48 -4.95
C LEU A 49 -3.75 -9.98 -3.52
N HIS A 50 -3.08 -10.66 -2.58
CA HIS A 50 -3.08 -10.28 -1.18
C HIS A 50 -1.64 -10.03 -0.71
N LEU A 51 -1.37 -8.80 -0.28
CA LEU A 51 -0.15 -8.45 0.43
C LEU A 51 -0.42 -8.35 1.93
N LYS A 52 0.41 -9.02 2.74
CA LYS A 52 0.41 -8.91 4.19
C LYS A 52 1.66 -8.15 4.65
N VAL A 53 1.52 -6.84 4.77
CA VAL A 53 2.65 -5.93 5.00
C VAL A 53 2.80 -5.64 6.49
N PRO A 54 3.97 -5.88 7.11
CA PRO A 54 4.23 -5.48 8.48
C PRO A 54 4.11 -3.96 8.65
N THR A 55 3.43 -3.49 9.70
CA THR A 55 3.38 -2.04 9.97
C THR A 55 4.75 -1.48 10.33
N VAL A 56 5.64 -2.31 10.90
CA VAL A 56 7.03 -1.92 11.17
C VAL A 56 7.80 -1.59 9.90
N PHE A 57 7.64 -2.37 8.84
CA PHE A 57 8.26 -2.10 7.54
C PHE A 57 7.80 -0.74 6.98
N LEU A 58 6.50 -0.44 7.05
CA LEU A 58 5.96 0.84 6.60
C LEU A 58 6.52 2.02 7.41
N ARG A 59 6.70 1.86 8.72
CA ARG A 59 7.33 2.88 9.57
C ARG A 59 8.81 3.09 9.24
N GLU A 60 9.56 2.02 9.01
CA GLU A 60 10.98 2.09 8.66
C GLU A 60 11.21 2.70 7.26
N LYS A 61 10.28 2.49 6.33
CA LYS A 61 10.34 3.03 4.97
C LYS A 61 9.63 4.37 4.80
N LEU A 62 9.13 4.98 5.89
CA LEU A 62 8.25 6.16 5.81
C LEU A 62 8.91 7.35 5.09
N GLU A 63 10.21 7.56 5.26
CA GLU A 63 10.97 8.61 4.55
C GLU A 63 11.03 8.39 3.04
N GLY A 64 10.96 7.12 2.59
CA GLY A 64 10.96 6.74 1.19
C GLY A 64 9.56 6.62 0.58
N LEU A 65 8.51 6.97 1.33
CA LEU A 65 7.12 6.85 0.93
C LEU A 65 6.41 8.20 1.02
N VAL A 66 5.30 8.36 0.29
CA VAL A 66 4.61 9.63 0.24
C VAL A 66 3.49 9.73 1.28
N ILE A 67 3.61 10.70 2.19
CA ILE A 67 2.54 11.07 3.13
C ILE A 67 1.74 12.24 2.58
N ARG A 68 0.44 12.03 2.33
CA ARG A 68 -0.51 13.11 2.03
C ARG A 68 -1.04 13.73 3.32
N ASN A 69 -1.36 15.02 3.28
CA ASN A 69 -1.91 15.76 4.43
C ASN A 69 -1.04 15.68 5.69
N GLN A 70 0.29 15.69 5.53
CA GLN A 70 1.22 15.60 6.65
C GLN A 70 0.93 16.69 7.70
N GLY A 71 1.04 16.33 8.99
CA GLY A 71 0.71 17.21 10.11
C GLY A 71 -0.80 17.41 10.38
N LYS A 72 -1.69 16.84 9.55
CA LYS A 72 -3.15 16.92 9.77
C LYS A 72 -3.71 15.60 10.31
N ARG A 73 -4.90 15.65 10.94
CA ARG A 73 -5.61 14.47 11.47
C ARG A 73 -5.85 13.36 10.43
N LYS A 74 -5.99 13.74 9.15
CA LYS A 74 -6.19 12.80 8.02
C LYS A 74 -4.92 12.57 7.22
N ALA A 75 -3.75 12.63 7.86
CA ALA A 75 -2.49 12.23 7.25
C ALA A 75 -2.57 10.77 6.80
N ALA A 76 -2.24 10.50 5.54
CA ALA A 76 -2.32 9.18 4.94
C ALA A 76 -1.04 8.84 4.20
N LEU A 77 -0.51 7.65 4.45
CA LEU A 77 0.47 7.01 3.58
C LEU A 77 -0.22 6.66 2.27
N SER A 78 0.22 7.27 1.18
CA SER A 78 -0.32 7.06 -0.16
C SER A 78 0.63 6.20 -0.97
N LEU A 79 0.14 5.06 -1.44
CA LEU A 79 0.90 4.08 -2.23
C LEU A 79 0.30 3.95 -3.62
N GLU A 80 1.15 3.91 -4.64
CA GLU A 80 0.76 3.55 -6.00
C GLU A 80 1.59 2.34 -6.41
N LEU A 81 1.03 1.14 -6.28
CA LEU A 81 1.73 -0.10 -6.56
C LEU A 81 1.58 -0.44 -8.05
N SER A 82 2.70 -0.55 -8.76
CA SER A 82 2.71 -0.82 -10.20
C SER A 82 2.30 -2.26 -10.54
N ALA A 83 1.54 -2.41 -11.62
CA ALA A 83 1.24 -3.68 -12.27
C ALA A 83 2.17 -3.94 -13.49
N ASP A 84 3.13 -3.06 -13.77
CA ASP A 84 4.10 -3.26 -14.85
C ASP A 84 5.09 -4.37 -14.50
N LYS A 85 5.42 -5.22 -15.48
CA LYS A 85 6.32 -6.37 -15.30
C LYS A 85 7.67 -6.01 -14.65
N ASP A 86 8.27 -4.89 -15.06
CA ASP A 86 9.61 -4.49 -14.62
C ASP A 86 9.60 -3.76 -13.26
N SER A 87 8.42 -3.40 -12.73
CA SER A 87 8.27 -2.72 -11.45
C SER A 87 7.11 -3.26 -10.62
N PHE A 88 6.78 -4.54 -10.82
CA PHE A 88 5.61 -5.16 -10.22
C PHE A 88 5.62 -5.03 -8.69
N LEU A 89 4.52 -4.51 -8.14
CA LEU A 89 4.32 -4.23 -6.70
C LEU A 89 5.35 -3.26 -6.09
N LYS A 90 6.02 -2.46 -6.92
CA LYS A 90 6.85 -1.34 -6.48
C LYS A 90 5.99 -0.08 -6.33
N ASP A 91 6.21 0.70 -5.28
CA ASP A 91 5.63 2.02 -5.15
C ASP A 91 6.22 2.97 -6.21
N VAL A 92 5.38 3.54 -7.06
CA VAL A 92 5.77 4.42 -8.17
C VAL A 92 5.37 5.88 -7.96
N ARG A 93 5.06 6.27 -6.72
CA ARG A 93 4.79 7.68 -6.39
C ARG A 93 6.01 8.53 -6.77
N PRO A 94 5.83 9.68 -7.46
CA PRO A 94 6.96 10.48 -7.98
C PRO A 94 7.99 10.97 -6.93
N ALA A 95 7.56 11.12 -5.67
CA ALA A 95 8.43 11.53 -4.56
C ALA A 95 8.85 10.36 -3.65
N GLY A 96 8.49 9.13 -4.01
CA GLY A 96 8.91 7.91 -3.31
C GLY A 96 10.27 7.41 -3.81
N THR A 97 10.86 6.48 -3.05
CA THR A 97 12.17 5.88 -3.38
C THR A 97 12.04 4.55 -4.12
N GLY A 98 10.83 4.17 -4.54
CA GLY A 98 10.63 2.91 -5.23
C GLY A 98 10.63 1.70 -4.31
N VAL A 99 9.97 1.81 -3.14
CA VAL A 99 9.89 0.72 -2.18
C VAL A 99 9.15 -0.47 -2.79
N SER A 100 9.76 -1.67 -2.74
CA SER A 100 9.13 -2.91 -3.21
C SER A 100 8.28 -3.56 -2.13
N PHE A 101 7.13 -4.11 -2.54
CA PHE A 101 6.20 -4.85 -1.68
C PHE A 101 6.03 -6.32 -2.10
N ALA A 102 6.69 -6.77 -3.16
CA ALA A 102 6.54 -8.13 -3.71
C ALA A 102 6.85 -9.23 -2.68
N GLN A 103 7.77 -8.97 -1.75
CA GLN A 103 8.14 -9.88 -0.67
C GLN A 103 7.02 -10.16 0.34
N PHE A 104 5.91 -9.41 0.29
CA PHE A 104 4.78 -9.57 1.20
C PHE A 104 3.58 -10.27 0.58
N GLN A 105 3.69 -10.73 -0.67
CA GLN A 105 2.64 -11.53 -1.31
C GLN A 105 2.45 -12.85 -0.55
N GLN A 106 1.19 -13.20 -0.28
CA GLN A 106 0.79 -14.47 0.35
C GLN A 106 0.53 -15.56 -0.68
#